data_AF-A0A4V1AMN2-F1
#
_entry.id   AF-A0A4V1AMN2-F1
#
_cell.length_a   1.000
_cell.length_b   1.000
_cell.length_c   1.000
_cell.angle_alpha   90.00
_cell.angle_beta   90.00
_cell.angle_gamma   90.00
#
_symmetry.space_group_name_H-M   'P 1'
#
loop_
_entity.id
_entity.type
_entity.pdbx_description
1 polymer ?
#
loop_
_entity_poly.entity_id
_entity_poly.type
_entity_poly.pdbx_seq_one_letter_code
_entity_poly.pdbx_strand_id
1 'polypeptide(L)'
;MDQEAKLRKIAIIEKVIQKRGIDAHTAPLAILAKVGGLEIAALAGVILEGAERHIPVLVDGFISSTAALVVAELDPAVRPYLIIAHQSVEEGHRILTDYLGIKPLPKIACREKTIEVSLQAEGWFLVPKLTSTYLVSL
;
A
#
# COMPACT_ATOMS: atom_id res chain seq x y z
N MET A 1 -0.01 -23.75 4.49
CA MET A 1 0.02 -23.81 5.97
C MET A 1 -1.16 -24.64 6.42
N ASP A 2 -0.92 -25.67 7.21
CA ASP A 2 -1.98 -26.49 7.80
C ASP A 2 -2.83 -25.69 8.80
N GLN A 3 -3.96 -26.27 9.22
CA GLN A 3 -4.92 -25.59 10.09
C GLN A 3 -4.38 -25.38 11.50
N GLU A 4 -3.56 -26.30 12.02
CA GLU A 4 -3.00 -26.19 13.37
C GLU A 4 -1.97 -25.06 13.46
N ALA A 5 -1.08 -24.95 12.47
CA ALA A 5 -0.11 -23.90 12.32
C ALA A 5 -0.77 -22.52 12.16
N LYS A 6 -1.90 -22.45 11.43
CA LYS A 6 -2.72 -21.22 11.35
C LYS A 6 -3.24 -20.79 12.72
N LEU A 7 -3.88 -21.70 13.45
CA LEU A 7 -4.43 -21.42 14.79
C LEU A 7 -3.33 -21.01 15.77
N ARG A 8 -2.17 -21.69 15.72
CA ARG A 8 -1.01 -21.34 16.53
C ARG A 8 -0.49 -19.94 16.20
N LYS A 9 -0.41 -19.58 14.92
CA LYS A 9 0.00 -18.23 14.49
C LYS A 9 -0.97 -17.17 14.99
N ILE A 10 -2.28 -17.40 14.89
CA ILE A 10 -3.32 -16.49 15.40
C ILE A 10 -3.15 -16.29 16.91
N ALA A 11 -3.06 -17.37 17.69
CA ALA A 11 -2.90 -17.31 19.14
C ALA A 11 -1.63 -16.54 19.57
N ILE A 12 -0.53 -16.70 18.82
CA ILE A 12 0.71 -15.93 19.07
C ILE A 12 0.49 -14.45 18.79
N ILE A 13 -0.16 -14.10 17.67
CA ILE A 13 -0.42 -12.71 17.30
C ILE A 13 -1.31 -12.03 18.35
N GLU A 14 -2.40 -12.67 18.78
CA GLU A 14 -3.31 -12.16 19.82
C GLU A 14 -2.56 -11.92 21.13
N LYS A 15 -1.72 -12.88 21.55
CA LYS A 15 -0.89 -12.75 22.75
C LYS A 15 0.09 -11.59 22.65
N VAL A 16 0.68 -11.36 21.47
CA VAL A 16 1.60 -10.23 21.25
C VAL A 16 0.85 -8.90 21.31
N ILE A 17 -0.31 -8.79 20.66
CA ILE A 17 -1.16 -7.58 20.68
C ILE A 17 -1.52 -7.22 22.14
N GLN A 18 -1.99 -8.20 22.92
CA GLN A 18 -2.32 -7.99 24.33
C GLN A 18 -1.10 -7.59 25.15
N LYS A 19 0.01 -8.33 25.03
CA LYS A 19 1.25 -8.06 25.80
C LYS A 19 1.85 -6.69 25.48
N ARG A 20 1.71 -6.21 24.24
CA ARG A 20 2.21 -4.91 23.80
C ARG A 20 1.23 -3.77 24.07
N GLY A 21 0.04 -4.06 24.61
CA GLY A 21 -1.02 -3.08 24.88
C GLY A 21 -1.36 -2.31 23.61
N ILE A 22 -1.70 -3.04 22.53
CA ILE A 22 -2.17 -2.44 21.27
C ILE A 22 -3.70 -2.55 21.26
N ASP A 23 -4.34 -1.43 21.00
CA ASP A 23 -5.78 -1.27 20.90
C ASP A 23 -6.14 -0.31 19.76
N ALA A 24 -7.44 -0.03 19.60
CA ALA A 24 -7.95 0.85 18.55
C ALA A 24 -7.54 2.33 18.70
N HIS A 25 -7.01 2.74 19.86
CA HIS A 25 -6.57 4.11 20.11
C HIS A 25 -5.05 4.27 19.99
N THR A 26 -4.33 3.18 19.77
CA THR A 26 -2.88 3.18 19.64
C THR A 26 -2.48 3.88 18.33
N ALA A 27 -1.64 4.91 18.43
CA ALA A 27 -1.19 5.67 17.26
C ALA A 27 -0.50 4.76 16.21
N PRO A 28 -0.69 5.00 14.90
CA PRO A 28 -0.16 4.12 13.85
C PRO A 28 1.35 3.90 13.92
N LEU A 29 2.12 4.96 14.20
CA LEU A 29 3.57 4.87 14.36
C LEU A 29 3.98 4.02 15.57
N ALA A 30 3.19 4.06 16.65
CA ALA A 30 3.41 3.22 17.82
C ALA A 30 3.09 1.74 17.52
N ILE A 31 2.08 1.44 16.70
CA ILE A 31 1.81 0.08 16.23
C ILE A 31 2.99 -0.43 15.41
N LEU A 32 3.46 0.36 14.43
CA LEU A 32 4.62 0.02 13.60
C LEU A 32 5.86 -0.26 14.46
N ALA A 33 6.11 0.56 15.48
CA ALA A 33 7.25 0.37 16.39
C ALA A 33 7.10 -0.87 17.30
N LYS A 34 5.88 -1.25 17.69
CA LYS A 34 5.63 -2.38 18.61
C LYS A 34 5.65 -3.75 17.93
N VAL A 35 5.07 -3.85 16.73
CA VAL A 35 4.80 -5.14 16.04
C VAL A 35 5.09 -5.14 14.54
N GLY A 36 5.56 -4.03 13.98
CA GLY A 36 6.00 -3.97 12.60
C GLY A 36 7.43 -4.48 12.41
N GLY A 37 8.17 -3.84 11.52
CA GLY A 37 9.58 -4.12 11.25
C GLY A 37 10.24 -2.97 10.50
N LEU A 38 11.58 -2.99 10.43
CA LEU A 38 12.37 -1.94 9.77
C LEU A 38 12.05 -1.82 8.28
N GLU A 39 11.74 -2.92 7.61
CA GLU A 39 11.37 -2.93 6.19
C GLU A 39 10.04 -2.20 5.96
N ILE A 40 9.03 -2.46 6.80
CA ILE A 40 7.73 -1.77 6.72
C ILE A 40 7.91 -0.28 7.03
N ALA A 41 8.76 0.06 8.00
CA ALA A 41 9.07 1.45 8.33
C ALA A 41 9.79 2.18 7.18
N ALA A 42 10.72 1.51 6.52
CA ALA A 42 11.40 2.06 5.34
C ALA A 42 10.40 2.31 4.19
N LEU A 43 9.54 1.34 3.90
CA LEU A 43 8.48 1.49 2.88
C LEU A 43 7.51 2.61 3.23
N ALA A 44 7.14 2.76 4.51
CA ALA A 44 6.28 3.85 4.97
C ALA A 44 6.94 5.22 4.72
N GLY A 45 8.25 5.33 4.98
CA GLY A 45 9.02 6.54 4.66
C GLY A 45 9.05 6.87 3.16
N VAL A 46 9.25 5.86 2.30
CA VAL A 46 9.22 6.03 0.84
C VAL A 46 7.84 6.51 0.37
N ILE A 47 6.78 5.93 0.92
CA ILE A 47 5.40 6.29 0.56
C ILE A 47 5.09 7.73 0.99
N LEU A 48 5.45 8.09 2.22
CA LEU A 48 5.24 9.43 2.74
C LEU A 48 5.99 10.48 1.91
N GLU A 49 7.28 10.25 1.64
CA GLU A 49 8.10 11.15 0.83
C GLU A 49 7.58 11.27 -0.61
N GLY A 50 7.10 10.16 -1.19
CA GLY A 50 6.46 10.18 -2.50
C GLY A 50 5.24 11.10 -2.52
N ALA A 51 4.37 10.99 -1.53
CA ALA A 51 3.18 11.82 -1.39
C ALA A 51 3.53 13.30 -1.17
N GLU A 52 4.49 13.63 -0.29
CA GLU A 52 4.99 14.99 -0.08
C GLU A 52 5.52 15.61 -1.38
N ARG A 53 6.17 14.81 -2.22
CA ARG A 53 6.66 15.23 -3.54
C ARG A 53 5.60 15.23 -4.64
N HIS A 54 4.36 14.89 -4.32
CA HIS A 54 3.26 14.74 -5.26
C HIS A 54 3.55 13.69 -6.35
N ILE A 55 4.32 12.66 -6.00
CA ILE A 55 4.70 11.56 -6.87
C ILE A 55 3.87 10.33 -6.50
N PRO A 56 3.12 9.74 -7.46
CA PRO A 56 2.38 8.51 -7.22
C PRO A 56 3.32 7.34 -6.88
N VAL A 57 2.92 6.53 -5.90
CA VAL A 57 3.68 5.38 -5.42
C VAL A 57 2.93 4.10 -5.74
N LEU A 58 3.58 3.24 -6.52
CA LEU A 58 3.08 1.91 -6.83
C LEU A 58 3.39 0.96 -5.67
N VAL A 59 2.32 0.44 -5.06
CA VAL A 59 2.35 -0.48 -3.92
C VAL A 59 2.08 -1.89 -4.45
N ASP A 60 3.05 -2.79 -4.31
CA ASP A 60 3.02 -4.09 -4.98
C ASP A 60 1.95 -5.04 -4.38
N GLY A 61 2.14 -5.45 -3.13
CA GLY A 61 1.35 -6.51 -2.50
C GLY A 61 1.15 -6.29 -0.99
N PHE A 62 0.82 -7.37 -0.28
CA PHE A 62 0.33 -7.27 1.10
C PHE A 62 1.27 -6.51 2.06
N ILE A 63 2.58 -6.78 2.05
CA ILE A 63 3.53 -6.11 2.95
C ILE A 63 3.64 -4.61 2.66
N SER A 64 3.84 -4.22 1.40
CA SER A 64 3.88 -2.81 1.02
C SER A 64 2.55 -2.09 1.32
N SER A 65 1.43 -2.78 1.19
CA SER A 65 0.12 -2.25 1.54
C SER A 65 -0.04 -2.03 3.05
N THR A 66 0.60 -2.84 3.91
CA THR A 66 0.63 -2.54 5.35
C THR A 66 1.41 -1.27 5.67
N ALA A 67 2.49 -0.98 4.94
CA ALA A 67 3.22 0.29 5.08
C ALA A 67 2.34 1.46 4.61
N ALA A 68 1.65 1.30 3.48
CA ALA A 68 0.70 2.28 2.95
C ALA A 68 -0.44 2.56 3.95
N LEU A 69 -0.94 1.54 4.65
CA LEU A 69 -1.95 1.68 5.70
C LEU A 69 -1.44 2.53 6.87
N VAL A 70 -0.23 2.26 7.36
CA VAL A 70 0.35 3.07 8.45
C VAL A 70 0.42 4.55 8.05
N VAL A 71 0.88 4.84 6.84
CA VAL A 71 0.97 6.23 6.36
C VAL A 71 -0.41 6.85 6.15
N ALA A 72 -1.36 6.13 5.56
CA ALA A 72 -2.71 6.62 5.32
C ALA A 72 -3.52 6.90 6.61
N GLU A 73 -3.16 6.24 7.72
CA GLU A 73 -3.71 6.53 9.05
C GLU A 73 -2.97 7.68 9.75
N LEU A 74 -1.70 7.94 9.42
CA LEU A 74 -0.97 9.11 9.91
C LEU A 74 -1.40 10.39 9.17
N ASP A 75 -1.54 10.30 7.85
CA ASP A 75 -2.00 11.38 6.98
C ASP A 75 -2.91 10.82 5.87
N PRO A 76 -4.23 11.01 5.98
CA PRO A 76 -5.19 10.60 4.96
C PRO A 76 -4.96 11.25 3.58
N ALA A 77 -4.26 12.39 3.50
CA ALA A 77 -3.96 13.07 2.25
C ALA A 77 -3.00 12.28 1.35
N VAL A 78 -2.36 11.22 1.86
CA VAL A 78 -1.49 10.33 1.08
C VAL A 78 -2.29 9.41 0.15
N ARG A 79 -3.55 9.08 0.47
CA ARG A 79 -4.36 8.08 -0.26
C ARG A 79 -4.44 8.31 -1.78
N PRO A 80 -4.60 9.53 -2.31
CA PRO A 80 -4.64 9.78 -3.76
C PRO A 80 -3.34 9.44 -4.50
N TYR A 81 -2.21 9.36 -3.80
CA TYR A 81 -0.91 9.02 -4.39
C TYR A 81 -0.63 7.52 -4.41
N LEU A 82 -1.47 6.70 -3.77
CA LEU A 82 -1.27 5.26 -3.66
C LEU A 82 -1.93 4.53 -4.84
N ILE A 83 -1.15 3.70 -5.53
CA ILE A 83 -1.64 2.82 -6.59
C ILE A 83 -1.33 1.38 -6.18
N ILE A 84 -2.35 0.53 -5.99
CA ILE A 84 -2.10 -0.89 -5.66
C ILE A 84 -1.91 -1.69 -6.96
N ALA A 85 -0.74 -2.30 -7.13
CA ALA A 85 -0.33 -2.97 -8.36
C ALA A 85 -1.14 -4.25 -8.64
N HIS A 86 -1.41 -5.06 -7.62
CA HIS A 86 -2.18 -6.28 -7.78
C HIS A 86 -2.86 -6.73 -6.49
N GLN A 87 -3.95 -7.48 -6.62
CA GLN A 87 -4.55 -8.18 -5.47
C GLN A 87 -3.68 -9.40 -5.13
N SER A 88 -2.82 -9.29 -4.12
CA SER A 88 -2.14 -10.45 -3.50
C SER A 88 -3.11 -11.58 -3.13
N VAL A 89 -2.61 -12.81 -3.17
CA VAL A 89 -3.30 -14.06 -2.78
C VAL A 89 -3.54 -14.16 -1.27
N GLU A 90 -2.91 -13.30 -0.48
CA GLU A 90 -3.11 -13.23 0.97
C GLU A 90 -4.50 -12.68 1.29
N GLU A 91 -5.28 -13.44 2.06
CA GLU A 91 -6.66 -13.08 2.45
C GLU A 91 -6.73 -11.70 3.12
N GLY A 92 -5.72 -11.37 3.94
CA GLY A 92 -5.63 -10.09 4.63
C GLY A 92 -5.45 -8.90 3.69
N HIS A 93 -4.98 -9.11 2.45
CA HIS A 93 -4.76 -8.01 1.53
C HIS A 93 -6.07 -7.40 1.05
N ARG A 94 -7.09 -8.23 0.79
CA ARG A 94 -8.42 -7.74 0.40
C ARG A 94 -9.04 -6.87 1.49
N ILE A 95 -8.99 -7.34 2.73
CA ILE A 95 -9.50 -6.60 3.90
C ILE A 95 -8.80 -5.23 4.00
N LEU A 96 -7.49 -5.20 3.78
CA LEU A 96 -6.69 -3.98 3.82
C LEU A 96 -7.06 -3.02 2.69
N THR A 97 -7.14 -3.50 1.44
CA THR A 97 -7.50 -2.65 0.30
C THR A 97 -8.91 -2.09 0.42
N ASP A 98 -9.84 -2.89 0.94
CA ASP A 98 -11.21 -2.46 1.23
C ASP A 98 -11.23 -1.39 2.32
N TYR A 99 -10.45 -1.56 3.39
CA TYR A 99 -10.30 -0.55 4.45
C TYR A 99 -9.73 0.78 3.93
N LEU A 100 -8.72 0.72 3.06
CA LEU A 100 -8.16 1.92 2.43
C LEU A 100 -9.09 2.56 1.39
N GLY A 101 -10.06 1.81 0.87
CA GLY A 101 -10.92 2.23 -0.23
C GLY A 101 -10.20 2.29 -1.58
N ILE A 102 -9.06 1.61 -1.73
CA ILE A 102 -8.24 1.64 -2.94
C ILE A 102 -8.35 0.31 -3.66
N LYS A 103 -8.84 0.34 -4.89
CA LYS A 103 -8.98 -0.87 -5.72
C LYS A 103 -7.63 -1.24 -6.35
N PRO A 104 -7.18 -2.50 -6.23
CA PRO A 104 -6.04 -2.99 -6.99
C PRO A 104 -6.26 -2.89 -8.49
N LEU A 105 -5.17 -2.65 -9.22
CA LEU A 105 -5.19 -2.74 -10.67
C LEU A 105 -5.62 -4.16 -11.10
N PRO A 106 -6.40 -4.26 -12.19
CA PRO A 106 -6.85 -5.54 -12.70
C PRO A 106 -5.65 -6.41 -13.09
N LYS A 107 -5.77 -7.72 -12.86
CA LYS A 107 -4.69 -8.67 -13.19
C LYS A 107 -4.38 -8.63 -14.69
N ILE A 108 -3.21 -8.10 -15.02
CA ILE A 108 -2.74 -7.98 -16.40
C ILE A 108 -1.92 -9.23 -16.71
N ALA A 109 -2.30 -10.00 -17.73
CA ALA A 109 -1.41 -11.02 -18.29
C ALA A 109 -0.27 -10.28 -19.00
N CYS A 110 0.91 -10.27 -18.40
CA CYS A 110 2.02 -9.43 -18.84
C CYS A 110 2.46 -9.82 -20.26
N ARG A 111 2.13 -8.97 -21.23
CA ARG A 111 2.75 -8.90 -22.56
C ARG A 111 2.77 -7.42 -22.91
N GLU A 112 3.93 -6.79 -22.69
CA GLU A 112 4.29 -5.42 -23.12
C GLU A 112 3.12 -4.43 -23.21
N LYS A 113 2.55 -4.01 -22.08
CA LYS A 113 1.60 -2.89 -22.06
C LYS A 113 1.99 -1.89 -20.99
N THR A 114 2.32 -0.68 -21.44
CA THR A 114 2.41 0.51 -20.61
C THR A 114 1.04 0.75 -19.97
N ILE A 115 1.01 0.85 -18.63
CA ILE A 115 -0.19 1.23 -17.90
C ILE A 115 -0.19 2.77 -17.82
N GLU A 116 -1.08 3.42 -18.57
CA GLU A 116 -1.38 4.82 -18.34
C GLU A 116 -2.32 4.92 -17.13
N VAL A 117 -1.78 5.26 -15.96
CA VAL A 117 -2.59 5.62 -14.81
C VAL A 117 -2.98 7.09 -14.97
N SER A 118 -4.19 7.32 -15.50
CA SER A 118 -4.77 8.66 -15.50
C SER A 118 -5.26 8.97 -14.10
N LEU A 119 -4.51 9.77 -13.36
CA LEU A 119 -5.02 10.40 -12.14
C LEU A 119 -6.11 11.39 -12.59
N GLN A 120 -7.37 11.01 -12.42
CA GLN A 120 -8.49 11.94 -12.59
C GLN A 120 -8.45 12.96 -11.45
N ALA A 121 -7.59 13.97 -11.58
CA ALA A 121 -7.72 15.23 -10.87
C ALA A 121 -8.90 15.97 -11.51
N GLU A 122 -10.12 15.74 -11.02
CA GLU A 122 -11.25 16.59 -11.39
C GLU A 122 -10.98 18.01 -10.86
N GLY A 123 -10.36 18.84 -11.70
CA GLY A 123 -10.31 20.29 -11.52
C GLY A 123 -8.95 20.93 -11.27
N TRP A 124 -7.81 20.24 -11.45
CA TRP A 124 -6.49 20.88 -11.30
C TRP A 124 -5.60 20.67 -12.53
N PHE A 125 -5.40 21.76 -13.26
CA PHE A 125 -4.36 22.02 -14.26
C PHE A 125 -4.50 21.47 -15.68
N LEU A 126 -4.62 22.43 -16.62
CA LEU A 126 -4.22 22.31 -18.02
C LEU A 126 -2.81 21.71 -18.13
N VAL A 127 -2.73 20.48 -18.65
CA VAL A 127 -1.47 19.90 -19.13
C VAL A 127 -1.36 20.19 -20.63
N PRO A 128 -0.35 20.93 -21.11
CA PRO A 128 -0.05 20.93 -22.54
C PRO A 128 0.39 19.50 -22.91
N LYS A 129 -0.27 18.89 -23.89
CA LYS A 129 0.12 17.60 -24.47
C LYS A 129 1.60 17.60 -24.83
N LEU A 130 2.44 16.94 -24.02
CA LEU A 130 3.77 16.51 -24.41
C LEU A 130 3.70 15.02 -24.73
N THR A 131 3.29 14.74 -25.97
CA THR A 131 3.56 13.45 -26.61
C THR A 131 5.06 13.35 -26.83
N SER A 132 5.76 12.60 -25.97
CA SER A 132 7.11 12.12 -26.27
C SER A 132 7.08 10.61 -26.41
N THR A 133 6.76 10.17 -27.63
CA THR A 133 6.94 8.80 -28.10
C THR A 133 8.45 8.49 -28.12
N TYR A 134 8.94 7.68 -27.18
CA TYR A 134 10.25 7.05 -27.34
C TYR A 134 10.05 5.67 -27.97
N LEU A 135 10.18 5.62 -29.30
CA LEU A 135 10.45 4.39 -30.05
C LEU A 135 11.93 4.04 -29.83
N VAL A 136 12.21 2.91 -29.19
CA VAL A 136 13.52 2.27 -29.26
C VAL A 136 13.43 1.19 -30.32
N SER A 137 13.96 1.49 -31.50
CA SER A 137 14.22 0.55 -32.58
C SER A 137 15.64 0.01 -32.43
N LEU A 138 15.80 -1.32 -32.37
CA LEU A 138 16.91 -2.07 -32.95
C LEU A 138 16.39 -3.46 -33.34
#